data_AF-A0A355SAH8-F1
#
_entry.id   AF-A0A355SAH8-F1
#
_cell.length_a   1.000
_cell.length_b   1.000
_cell.length_c   1.000
_cell.angle_alpha   90.00
_cell.angle_beta   90.00
_cell.angle_gamma   90.00
#
_symmetry.space_group_name_H-M   'P 1'
#
loop_
_entity.id
_entity.type
_entity.pdbx_description
1 polymer ?
#
loop_
_entity_poly.entity_id
_entity_poly.type
_entity_poly.pdbx_seq_one_letter_code
_entity_poly.pdbx_strand_id
1 'polypeptide(L)'
;MSDYKMALSGEEKDILDGKRGPVLQKVMKSVVLYGETFGAKRLLKIDGPVHLVTSFGVPMLTPVFDIMDELISNGLKTEYPFTVNPRPMDFENVKCSIIQKIVFKMMYGKQKAYEEQLKKVGLKDTNAFSCTCYLPEVGNTPKKGDILAWAESSAVVFANSVIGARTNRNSGIIELLCGIVGRAPEFGLLTDEGRKAKWLIKVETSKVPEAQVLGSAIGMKVVEDVPYITGLDKFLGAGMSDKTLAYLK
;
A
#
# COMPACT_ATOMS: atom_id res chain seq x y z
N MET A 1 7.17 2.04 -32.28
CA MET A 1 6.48 2.49 -31.05
C MET A 1 5.75 1.28 -30.50
N SER A 2 5.90 0.98 -29.22
CA SER A 2 5.18 -0.13 -28.59
C SER A 2 3.68 0.19 -28.61
N ASP A 3 2.85 -0.67 -29.20
CA ASP A 3 1.39 -0.56 -29.10
C ASP A 3 0.97 -0.99 -27.69
N TYR A 4 0.89 -0.02 -26.77
CA TYR A 4 0.34 -0.25 -25.44
C TYR A 4 -1.16 -0.51 -25.53
N LYS A 5 -1.65 -1.51 -24.78
CA LYS A 5 -3.07 -1.88 -24.71
C LYS A 5 -3.88 -0.88 -23.88
N MET A 6 -3.21 -0.18 -22.96
CA MET A 6 -3.82 0.82 -22.09
C MET A 6 -4.04 2.15 -22.82
N ALA A 7 -5.15 2.80 -22.52
CA ALA A 7 -5.39 4.19 -22.91
C ALA A 7 -4.53 5.13 -22.06
N LEU A 8 -3.46 5.64 -22.68
CA LEU A 8 -2.48 6.54 -22.05
C LEU A 8 -2.66 7.98 -22.51
N SER A 9 -2.54 8.91 -21.56
CA SER A 9 -2.53 10.37 -21.78
C SER A 9 -1.26 10.82 -22.52
N GLY A 10 -1.27 12.07 -22.99
CA GLY A 10 -0.10 12.67 -23.64
C GLY A 10 1.14 12.71 -22.73
N GLU A 11 0.95 13.06 -21.46
CA GLU A 11 2.04 13.09 -20.47
C GLU A 11 2.65 11.70 -20.24
N GLU A 12 1.82 10.66 -20.12
CA GLU A 12 2.29 9.28 -19.94
C GLU A 12 3.06 8.79 -21.17
N LYS A 13 2.59 9.13 -22.38
CA LYS A 13 3.30 8.84 -23.63
C LYS A 13 4.63 9.59 -23.72
N ASP A 14 4.68 10.86 -23.33
CA ASP A 14 5.91 11.64 -23.32
C ASP A 14 6.99 11.01 -22.41
N ILE A 15 6.58 10.49 -21.25
CA ILE A 15 7.49 9.74 -20.37
C ILE A 15 7.96 8.45 -21.06
N LEU A 16 7.04 7.70 -21.67
CA LEU A 16 7.35 6.44 -22.37
C LEU A 16 8.22 6.64 -23.62
N ASP A 17 8.17 7.80 -24.25
CA ASP A 17 9.03 8.20 -25.37
C ASP A 17 10.42 8.67 -24.90
N GLY A 18 10.66 8.73 -23.58
CA GLY A 18 11.95 9.08 -23.01
C GLY A 18 12.19 10.58 -22.86
N LYS A 19 11.20 11.43 -23.14
CA LYS A 19 11.34 12.90 -23.06
C LYS A 19 11.65 13.41 -21.65
N ARG A 20 11.41 12.58 -20.63
CA ARG A 20 11.65 12.89 -19.21
C ARG A 20 12.80 12.06 -18.60
N GLY A 21 13.67 11.52 -19.45
CA GLY A 21 14.85 10.75 -19.04
C GLY A 21 14.63 9.23 -19.03
N PRO A 22 15.72 8.45 -19.20
CA PRO A 22 15.64 7.01 -19.43
C PRO A 22 15.17 6.21 -18.20
N VAL A 23 15.51 6.67 -16.98
CA VAL A 23 15.07 5.96 -15.76
C VAL A 23 13.59 6.17 -15.50
N LEU A 24 13.07 7.40 -15.65
CA LEU A 24 11.62 7.62 -15.51
C LEU A 24 10.83 6.90 -16.60
N GLN A 25 11.38 6.82 -17.82
CA GLN A 25 10.82 5.98 -18.88
C GLN A 25 10.73 4.51 -18.47
N LYS A 26 11.79 3.95 -17.86
CA LYS A 26 11.82 2.58 -17.33
C LYS A 26 10.78 2.38 -16.22
N VAL A 27 10.66 3.34 -15.30
CA VAL A 27 9.64 3.32 -14.24
C VAL A 27 8.23 3.27 -14.84
N MET A 28 7.90 4.16 -15.78
CA MET A 28 6.60 4.19 -16.43
C MET A 28 6.31 2.90 -17.21
N LYS A 29 7.31 2.35 -17.92
CA LYS A 29 7.19 1.05 -18.59
C LYS A 29 6.82 -0.07 -17.62
N SER A 30 7.45 -0.11 -16.43
CA SER A 30 7.13 -1.10 -15.40
C SER A 30 5.70 -0.96 -14.89
N VAL A 31 5.22 0.27 -14.65
CA VAL A 31 3.84 0.53 -14.19
C VAL A 31 2.82 0.13 -15.27
N VAL A 32 3.07 0.47 -16.54
CA VAL A 32 2.20 0.10 -17.66
C VAL A 32 2.19 -1.41 -17.87
N LEU A 33 3.35 -2.08 -17.89
CA LEU A 33 3.43 -3.53 -18.05
C LEU A 33 2.69 -4.26 -16.91
N TYR A 34 2.84 -3.78 -15.68
CA TYR A 34 2.11 -4.29 -14.53
C TYR A 34 0.59 -4.12 -14.73
N GLY A 35 0.15 -2.92 -15.10
CA GLY A 35 -1.26 -2.64 -15.41
C GLY A 35 -1.82 -3.56 -16.50
N GLU A 36 -1.12 -3.72 -17.62
CA GLU A 36 -1.53 -4.60 -18.72
C GLU A 36 -1.62 -6.07 -18.30
N THR A 37 -0.72 -6.52 -17.42
CA THR A 37 -0.76 -7.89 -16.86
C THR A 37 -2.07 -8.15 -16.11
N PHE A 38 -2.61 -7.14 -15.41
CA PHE A 38 -3.89 -7.21 -14.71
C PHE A 38 -5.08 -6.72 -15.54
N GLY A 39 -4.89 -6.47 -16.84
CA GLY A 39 -5.97 -6.02 -17.73
C GLY A 39 -6.47 -4.60 -17.44
N ALA A 40 -5.64 -3.75 -16.83
CA ALA A 40 -5.99 -2.35 -16.60
C ALA A 40 -6.28 -1.65 -17.93
N LYS A 41 -7.28 -0.76 -17.95
CA LYS A 41 -7.67 -0.03 -19.17
C LYS A 41 -6.92 1.29 -19.34
N ARG A 42 -6.53 1.91 -18.23
CA ARG A 42 -5.85 3.20 -18.15
C ARG A 42 -5.10 3.32 -16.83
N LEU A 43 -4.32 4.38 -16.69
CA LEU A 43 -3.74 4.79 -15.42
C LEU A 43 -4.63 5.87 -14.78
N LEU A 44 -4.85 5.76 -13.47
CA LEU A 44 -5.54 6.77 -12.67
C LEU A 44 -4.51 7.66 -11.98
N LYS A 45 -4.81 8.94 -11.84
CA LYS A 45 -4.02 9.84 -11.00
C LYS A 45 -4.19 9.44 -9.53
N ILE A 46 -3.09 9.40 -8.79
CA ILE A 46 -3.11 9.18 -7.35
C ILE A 46 -3.45 10.50 -6.65
N ASP A 47 -4.31 10.44 -5.64
CA ASP A 47 -4.84 11.63 -4.94
C ASP A 47 -4.07 12.00 -3.66
N GLY A 48 -3.04 11.22 -3.28
CA GLY A 48 -2.30 11.47 -2.05
C GLY A 48 -1.04 10.63 -1.83
N PRO A 49 -0.51 10.63 -0.59
CA PRO A 49 0.72 9.92 -0.26
C PRO A 49 0.62 8.39 -0.39
N VAL A 50 1.72 7.78 -0.85
CA VAL A 50 1.84 6.32 -0.90
C VAL A 50 2.16 5.69 0.45
N HIS A 51 1.87 4.41 0.59
CA HIS A 51 2.23 3.61 1.77
C HIS A 51 2.90 2.30 1.35
N LEU A 52 4.18 2.14 1.69
CA LEU A 52 4.99 1.01 1.24
C LEU A 52 5.14 -0.07 2.32
N VAL A 53 5.00 -1.33 1.91
CA VAL A 53 5.19 -2.50 2.80
C VAL A 53 6.67 -2.77 3.12
N THR A 54 7.60 -2.29 2.27
CA THR A 54 9.04 -2.55 2.37
C THR A 54 9.73 -1.50 3.24
N SER A 55 9.96 -1.83 4.51
CA SER A 55 10.67 -0.99 5.50
C SER A 55 11.94 -1.65 6.06
N PHE A 56 12.32 -2.82 5.53
CA PHE A 56 13.37 -3.68 6.10
C PHE A 56 14.61 -3.78 5.21
N GLY A 57 15.78 -3.50 5.77
CA GLY A 57 17.06 -3.59 5.10
C GLY A 57 17.72 -4.96 5.25
N VAL A 58 17.14 -5.97 4.60
CA VAL A 58 17.70 -7.34 4.56
C VAL A 58 18.80 -7.41 3.50
N PRO A 59 20.07 -7.76 3.84
CA PRO A 59 21.20 -7.69 2.90
C PRO A 59 21.02 -8.50 1.61
N MET A 60 20.24 -9.58 1.64
CA MET A 60 19.97 -10.44 0.48
C MET A 60 19.04 -9.81 -0.55
N LEU A 61 18.36 -8.71 -0.23
CA LEU A 61 17.45 -8.03 -1.15
C LEU A 61 18.20 -7.03 -2.05
N THR A 62 19.36 -7.43 -2.59
CA THR A 62 20.20 -6.57 -3.44
C THR A 62 19.43 -5.89 -4.57
N PRO A 63 18.47 -6.53 -5.27
CA PRO A 63 17.74 -5.85 -6.34
C PRO A 63 16.92 -4.65 -5.85
N VAL A 64 16.44 -4.67 -4.60
CA VAL A 64 15.71 -3.54 -4.01
C VAL A 64 16.65 -2.36 -3.81
N PHE A 65 17.86 -2.60 -3.27
CA PHE A 65 18.86 -1.55 -3.08
C PHE A 65 19.31 -0.95 -4.42
N ASP A 66 19.54 -1.80 -5.42
CA ASP A 66 19.98 -1.36 -6.75
C ASP A 66 18.93 -0.49 -7.44
N ILE A 67 17.64 -0.87 -7.35
CA ILE A 67 16.53 -0.05 -7.84
C ILE A 67 16.51 1.31 -7.13
N MET A 68 16.65 1.33 -5.81
CA MET A 68 16.66 2.58 -5.04
C MET A 68 17.83 3.48 -5.43
N ASP A 69 19.04 2.92 -5.59
CA ASP A 69 20.21 3.69 -6.02
C ASP A 69 20.07 4.24 -7.45
N GLU A 70 19.47 3.47 -8.37
CA GLU A 70 19.15 3.92 -9.74
C GLU A 70 18.15 5.09 -9.73
N LEU A 71 17.08 4.98 -8.91
CA LEU A 71 16.10 6.06 -8.73
C LEU A 71 16.75 7.32 -8.15
N ILE A 72 17.54 7.17 -7.08
CA ILE A 72 18.20 8.26 -6.35
C ILE A 72 19.20 8.99 -7.24
N SER A 73 20.05 8.25 -7.96
CA SER A 73 21.09 8.83 -8.84
C SER A 73 20.49 9.62 -10.01
N ASN A 74 19.22 9.37 -10.35
CA ASN A 74 18.47 10.10 -11.36
C ASN A 74 17.51 11.15 -10.77
N GLY A 75 17.61 11.45 -9.47
CA GLY A 75 16.81 12.47 -8.81
C GLY A 75 15.32 12.16 -8.74
N LEU A 76 14.93 10.88 -8.91
CA LEU A 76 13.54 10.46 -8.89
C LEU A 76 13.08 10.25 -7.45
N LYS A 77 11.93 10.83 -7.13
CA LYS A 77 11.24 10.73 -5.84
C LYS A 77 9.74 10.72 -6.06
N THR A 78 8.99 10.26 -5.07
CA THR A 78 7.53 10.32 -5.13
C THR A 78 7.03 11.76 -5.20
N GLU A 79 5.87 11.96 -5.83
CA GLU A 79 5.21 13.29 -5.90
C GLU A 79 4.84 13.80 -4.49
N TYR A 80 4.32 12.90 -3.65
CA TYR A 80 3.95 13.16 -2.26
C TYR A 80 4.87 12.43 -1.28
N PRO A 81 5.23 13.03 -0.13
CA PRO A 81 6.03 12.34 0.89
C PRO A 81 5.30 11.13 1.45
N PHE A 82 5.94 9.96 1.50
CA PHE A 82 5.27 8.69 1.78
C PHE A 82 5.52 8.12 3.17
N THR A 83 4.73 7.10 3.52
CA THR A 83 4.88 6.31 4.74
C THR A 83 5.27 4.87 4.42
N VAL A 84 5.84 4.17 5.38
CA VAL A 84 6.25 2.77 5.26
C VAL A 84 5.78 1.97 6.45
N ASN A 85 5.86 0.66 6.33
CA ASN A 85 5.62 -0.26 7.43
C ASN A 85 6.52 0.00 8.65
N PRO A 86 6.17 -0.55 9.83
CA PRO A 86 7.01 -0.46 11.02
C PRO A 86 8.43 -0.94 10.76
N ARG A 87 9.38 -0.43 11.54
CA ARG A 87 10.75 -0.96 11.52
C ARG A 87 10.72 -2.44 11.94
N PRO A 88 11.61 -3.27 11.37
CA PRO A 88 11.65 -4.68 11.73
C PRO A 88 12.22 -4.95 13.13
N MET A 89 12.80 -3.93 13.77
CA MET A 89 13.45 -4.04 15.08
C MET A 89 13.12 -2.82 15.95
N ASP A 90 12.81 -3.10 17.21
CA ASP A 90 12.69 -2.11 18.28
C ASP A 90 13.31 -2.69 19.56
N PHE A 91 14.62 -2.47 19.73
CA PHE A 91 15.35 -2.97 20.90
C PHE A 91 15.12 -2.15 22.16
N GLU A 92 14.47 -0.98 22.04
CA GLU A 92 14.18 -0.10 23.17
C GLU A 92 12.92 -0.57 23.89
N ASN A 93 11.87 -0.93 23.12
CA ASN A 93 10.57 -1.28 23.68
C ASN A 93 10.28 -2.78 23.68
N VAL A 94 10.95 -3.59 22.84
CA VAL A 94 10.71 -5.04 22.75
C VAL A 94 11.85 -5.84 23.38
N LYS A 95 11.51 -6.61 24.43
CA LYS A 95 12.47 -7.50 25.11
C LYS A 95 12.98 -8.58 24.15
N CYS A 96 14.30 -8.61 23.97
CA CYS A 96 15.01 -9.60 23.16
C CYS A 96 16.18 -10.20 23.94
N SER A 97 16.40 -11.51 23.80
CA SER A 97 17.61 -12.16 24.30
C SER A 97 18.85 -11.69 23.53
N ILE A 98 20.06 -11.91 24.08
CA ILE A 98 21.32 -11.55 23.43
C ILE A 98 21.45 -12.27 22.07
N ILE A 99 21.07 -13.55 22.01
CA ILE A 99 21.11 -14.35 20.78
C ILE A 99 20.17 -13.77 19.73
N GLN A 100 18.93 -13.41 20.11
CA GLN A 100 17.98 -12.77 19.19
C GLN A 100 18.51 -11.44 18.65
N LYS A 101 19.13 -10.61 19.50
CA LYS A 101 19.74 -9.34 19.07
C LYS A 101 20.84 -9.55 18.03
N ILE A 102 21.67 -10.58 18.17
CA ILE A 102 22.72 -10.92 17.20
C ILE A 102 22.08 -11.34 15.87
N VAL A 103 21.09 -12.24 15.91
CA VAL A 103 20.39 -12.71 14.71
C VAL A 103 19.71 -11.56 13.97
N PHE A 104 18.97 -10.70 14.66
CA PHE A 104 18.28 -9.58 14.02
C PHE A 104 19.23 -8.54 13.43
N LYS A 105 20.36 -8.25 14.09
CA LYS A 105 21.39 -7.37 13.53
C LYS A 105 22.00 -7.91 12.24
N MET A 106 22.15 -9.23 12.11
CA MET A 106 22.59 -9.86 10.85
C MET A 106 21.49 -9.83 9.79
N MET A 107 20.28 -10.23 10.17
CA MET A 107 19.12 -10.29 9.29
C MET A 107 18.78 -8.94 8.66
N TYR A 108 18.87 -7.86 9.43
CA TYR A 108 18.56 -6.48 9.01
C TYR A 108 19.82 -5.60 8.97
N GLY A 109 20.98 -6.17 8.64
CA GLY A 109 22.27 -5.47 8.67
C GLY A 109 22.39 -4.26 7.73
N LYS A 110 21.47 -4.11 6.77
CA LYS A 110 21.39 -2.95 5.86
C LYS A 110 20.27 -1.97 6.23
N GLN A 111 19.62 -2.11 7.39
CA GLN A 111 18.47 -1.28 7.80
C GLN A 111 18.76 0.22 7.68
N LYS A 112 19.87 0.69 8.26
CA LYS A 112 20.24 2.12 8.22
C LYS A 112 20.44 2.60 6.78
N ALA A 113 21.13 1.82 5.95
CA ALA A 113 21.36 2.19 4.56
C ALA A 113 20.03 2.27 3.78
N TYR A 114 19.12 1.33 4.02
CA TYR A 114 17.80 1.34 3.39
C TYR A 114 16.95 2.53 3.83
N GLU A 115 16.95 2.88 5.11
CA GLU A 115 16.24 4.07 5.60
C GLU A 115 16.78 5.37 4.97
N GLU A 116 18.09 5.47 4.74
CA GLU A 116 18.66 6.60 4.00
C GLU A 116 18.23 6.63 2.53
N GLN A 117 18.10 5.47 1.88
CA GLN A 117 17.53 5.40 0.53
C GLN A 117 16.06 5.83 0.52
N LEU A 118 15.24 5.35 1.46
CA LEU A 118 13.84 5.74 1.60
C LEU A 118 13.68 7.25 1.75
N LYS A 119 14.50 7.89 2.60
CA LYS A 119 14.52 9.37 2.74
C LYS A 119 14.80 10.07 1.42
N LYS A 120 15.76 9.60 0.64
CA LYS A 120 16.15 10.22 -0.63
C LYS A 120 15.06 10.12 -1.71
N VAL A 121 14.25 9.06 -1.68
CA VAL A 121 13.13 8.89 -2.63
C VAL A 121 11.79 9.44 -2.13
N GLY A 122 11.74 10.02 -0.92
CA GLY A 122 10.57 10.76 -0.45
C GLY A 122 9.90 10.29 0.84
N LEU A 123 10.58 9.51 1.70
CA LEU A 123 10.05 9.17 3.02
C LEU A 123 9.70 10.45 3.80
N LYS A 124 8.48 10.50 4.36
CA LYS A 124 7.93 11.70 5.00
C LYS A 124 8.78 12.22 6.15
N ASP A 125 9.00 11.39 7.17
CA ASP A 125 9.76 11.74 8.38
C ASP A 125 10.09 10.47 9.20
N THR A 126 10.65 10.64 10.40
CA THR A 126 11.02 9.54 11.29
C THR A 126 9.83 8.80 11.92
N ASN A 127 8.65 9.42 11.93
CA ASN A 127 7.39 8.86 12.45
C ASN A 127 6.59 8.13 11.36
N ALA A 128 7.09 8.11 10.13
CA ALA A 128 6.44 7.50 8.97
C ALA A 128 6.46 5.95 8.94
N PHE A 129 6.82 5.28 10.04
CA PHE A 129 6.99 3.82 10.15
C PHE A 129 5.83 3.18 10.92
N SER A 130 4.71 2.95 10.25
CA SER A 130 3.51 2.34 10.86
C SER A 130 2.60 1.69 9.83
N CYS A 131 2.06 0.51 10.14
CA CYS A 131 1.00 -0.13 9.34
C CYS A 131 -0.36 0.55 9.53
N THR A 132 -0.51 1.38 10.56
CA THR A 132 -1.69 2.22 10.80
C THR A 132 -1.43 3.65 10.36
N CYS A 133 -0.92 3.81 9.13
CA CYS A 133 -0.47 5.10 8.58
C CYS A 133 -1.58 6.18 8.50
N TYR A 134 -2.84 5.75 8.53
CA TYR A 134 -4.03 6.59 8.54
C TYR A 134 -4.35 7.21 9.91
N LEU A 135 -3.65 6.83 10.98
CA LEU A 135 -3.85 7.44 12.28
C LEU A 135 -3.34 8.90 12.31
N PRO A 136 -3.98 9.80 13.08
CA PRO A 136 -3.58 11.20 13.17
C PRO A 136 -2.10 11.42 13.52
N GLU A 137 -1.53 10.55 14.34
CA GLU A 137 -0.13 10.58 14.79
C GLU A 137 0.86 10.36 13.64
N VAL A 138 0.46 9.62 12.60
CA VAL A 138 1.27 9.37 11.41
C VAL A 138 0.89 10.34 10.28
N GLY A 139 -0.40 10.64 10.14
CA GLY A 139 -0.92 11.68 9.25
C GLY A 139 -0.84 11.34 7.76
N ASN A 140 -1.07 10.08 7.38
CA ASN A 140 -1.35 9.65 6.00
C ASN A 140 -2.80 9.15 5.89
N THR A 141 -3.76 10.05 6.11
CA THR A 141 -5.19 9.73 6.15
C THR A 141 -5.87 10.11 4.83
N PRO A 142 -6.27 9.15 4.00
CA PRO A 142 -6.98 9.42 2.75
C PRO A 142 -8.45 9.78 3.01
N LYS A 143 -9.12 10.28 1.97
CA LYS A 143 -10.55 10.58 1.96
C LYS A 143 -11.32 9.52 1.19
N LYS A 144 -12.63 9.47 1.43
CA LYS A 144 -13.55 8.61 0.68
C LYS A 144 -13.47 8.97 -0.81
N GLY A 145 -13.22 7.95 -1.65
CA GLY A 145 -13.14 8.09 -3.10
C GLY A 145 -11.73 8.29 -3.64
N ASP A 146 -10.75 8.64 -2.79
CA ASP A 146 -9.35 8.83 -3.23
C ASP A 146 -8.79 7.58 -3.88
N ILE A 147 -8.05 7.75 -4.97
CA ILE A 147 -7.23 6.74 -5.61
C ILE A 147 -5.86 6.73 -4.95
N LEU A 148 -5.48 5.59 -4.36
CA LEU A 148 -4.23 5.44 -3.65
C LEU A 148 -3.33 4.38 -4.28
N ALA A 149 -2.10 4.38 -3.79
CA ALA A 149 -1.04 3.45 -4.11
C ALA A 149 -0.43 2.90 -2.79
N TRP A 150 -1.17 1.98 -2.16
CA TRP A 150 -0.85 1.42 -0.83
C TRP A 150 -0.67 -0.11 -0.93
N ALA A 151 0.48 -0.65 -0.48
CA ALA A 151 0.81 -2.07 -0.63
C ALA A 151 0.53 -2.95 0.62
N GLU A 152 0.22 -2.33 1.75
CA GLU A 152 0.17 -3.01 3.05
C GLU A 152 -1.19 -3.66 3.33
N SER A 153 -1.19 -4.89 3.85
CA SER A 153 -2.38 -5.72 4.06
C SER A 153 -3.49 -5.09 4.92
N SER A 154 -3.22 -4.55 6.11
CA SER A 154 -4.25 -4.00 6.98
C SER A 154 -4.69 -2.59 6.54
N ALA A 155 -3.75 -1.75 6.14
CA ALA A 155 -3.99 -0.41 5.63
C ALA A 155 -4.85 -0.42 4.36
N VAL A 156 -4.61 -1.35 3.43
CA VAL A 156 -5.42 -1.52 2.23
C VAL A 156 -6.86 -1.91 2.58
N VAL A 157 -7.05 -2.83 3.53
CA VAL A 157 -8.40 -3.24 3.98
C VAL A 157 -9.13 -2.08 4.63
N PHE A 158 -8.45 -1.33 5.51
CA PHE A 158 -9.01 -0.16 6.19
C PHE A 158 -9.38 0.96 5.20
N ALA A 159 -8.49 1.26 4.26
CA ALA A 159 -8.71 2.26 3.21
C ALA A 159 -9.94 1.91 2.35
N ASN A 160 -10.04 0.68 1.88
CA ASN A 160 -11.15 0.25 1.02
C ASN A 160 -12.49 0.11 1.76
N SER A 161 -12.47 -0.43 2.98
CA SER A 161 -13.68 -0.89 3.68
C SER A 161 -14.23 0.13 4.67
N VAL A 162 -13.35 0.86 5.36
CA VAL A 162 -13.73 1.80 6.43
C VAL A 162 -13.76 3.24 5.90
N ILE A 163 -12.70 3.67 5.23
CA ILE A 163 -12.61 5.03 4.66
C ILE A 163 -13.42 5.12 3.36
N GLY A 164 -13.39 4.06 2.55
CA GLY A 164 -13.98 4.05 1.21
C GLY A 164 -13.10 4.75 0.17
N ALA A 165 -11.80 4.85 0.43
CA ALA A 165 -10.79 5.11 -0.60
C ALA A 165 -10.62 3.85 -1.47
N ARG A 166 -9.79 3.92 -2.51
CA ARG A 166 -9.60 2.84 -3.47
C ARG A 166 -8.11 2.54 -3.64
N THR A 167 -7.73 1.29 -3.41
CA THR A 167 -6.35 0.82 -3.64
C THR A 167 -6.32 -0.68 -3.81
N ASN A 168 -5.42 -1.15 -4.68
CA ASN A 168 -5.09 -2.57 -4.77
C ASN A 168 -4.05 -2.94 -3.71
N ARG A 169 -3.88 -4.24 -3.48
CA ARG A 169 -2.76 -4.77 -2.68
C ARG A 169 -1.63 -5.18 -3.61
N ASN A 170 -0.79 -4.22 -4.00
CA ASN A 170 0.36 -4.49 -4.88
C ASN A 170 1.65 -4.75 -4.07
N SER A 171 2.76 -4.99 -4.76
CA SER A 171 4.08 -5.09 -4.11
C SER A 171 4.63 -3.69 -3.76
N GLY A 172 5.47 -3.61 -2.72
CA GLY A 172 6.03 -2.33 -2.26
C GLY A 172 6.81 -1.57 -3.33
N ILE A 173 7.52 -2.27 -4.22
CA ILE A 173 8.27 -1.63 -5.32
C ILE A 173 7.32 -1.04 -6.34
N ILE A 174 6.27 -1.78 -6.76
CA ILE A 174 5.30 -1.25 -7.72
C ILE A 174 4.60 -0.01 -7.16
N GLU A 175 4.27 0.03 -5.87
CA GLU A 175 3.68 1.23 -5.27
C GLU A 175 4.63 2.42 -5.21
N LEU A 176 5.92 2.19 -4.93
CA LEU A 176 6.92 3.25 -5.02
C LEU A 176 6.99 3.80 -6.45
N LEU A 177 7.01 2.91 -7.46
CA LEU A 177 7.03 3.32 -8.86
C LEU A 177 5.76 4.12 -9.23
N CYS A 178 4.58 3.66 -8.79
CA CYS A 178 3.31 4.37 -8.95
C CYS A 178 3.37 5.77 -8.32
N GLY A 179 3.92 5.89 -7.11
CA GLY A 179 4.12 7.17 -6.42
C GLY A 179 5.12 8.10 -7.10
N ILE A 180 6.13 7.56 -7.80
CA ILE A 180 7.10 8.34 -8.59
C ILE A 180 6.45 8.88 -9.87
N VAL A 181 5.62 8.07 -10.56
CA VAL A 181 4.90 8.54 -11.76
C VAL A 181 3.63 9.32 -11.44
N GLY A 182 3.14 9.27 -10.20
CA GLY A 182 1.89 9.89 -9.76
C GLY A 182 0.63 9.18 -10.28
N ARG A 183 0.77 7.91 -10.69
CA ARG A 183 -0.26 7.14 -11.39
C ARG A 183 -0.36 5.70 -10.91
N ALA A 184 -1.57 5.17 -10.79
CA ALA A 184 -1.87 3.78 -10.43
C ALA A 184 -2.68 3.08 -11.54
N PRO A 185 -2.39 1.81 -11.90
CA PRO A 185 -3.16 1.11 -12.93
C PRO A 185 -4.60 0.78 -12.51
N GLU A 186 -5.58 1.11 -13.35
CA GLU A 186 -7.01 0.90 -13.08
C GLU A 186 -7.42 -0.58 -13.22
N PHE A 187 -7.29 -1.35 -12.15
CA PHE A 187 -7.80 -2.73 -12.06
C PHE A 187 -8.25 -3.07 -10.64
N GLY A 188 -8.88 -4.24 -10.46
CA GLY A 188 -9.22 -4.75 -9.13
C GLY A 188 -10.08 -3.78 -8.32
N LEU A 189 -9.66 -3.50 -7.09
CA LEU A 189 -10.36 -2.64 -6.13
C LEU A 189 -10.37 -1.15 -6.52
N LEU A 190 -9.61 -0.75 -7.55
CA LEU A 190 -9.71 0.59 -8.13
C LEU A 190 -10.97 0.75 -9.01
N THR A 191 -11.57 -0.35 -9.46
CA THR A 191 -12.78 -0.35 -10.30
C THR A 191 -14.04 -0.58 -9.47
N ASP A 192 -15.21 -0.12 -9.96
CA ASP A 192 -16.49 -0.44 -9.32
C ASP A 192 -16.80 -1.94 -9.39
N GLU A 193 -16.52 -2.55 -10.53
CA GLU A 193 -16.69 -3.97 -10.79
C GLU A 193 -15.89 -4.84 -9.82
N GLY A 194 -14.60 -4.54 -9.61
CA GLY A 194 -13.75 -5.31 -8.70
C GLY A 194 -14.11 -5.15 -7.23
N ARG A 195 -14.95 -4.17 -6.88
CA ARG A 195 -15.47 -3.97 -5.51
C ARG A 195 -16.84 -4.62 -5.27
N LYS A 196 -17.46 -5.19 -6.31
CA LYS A 196 -18.73 -5.92 -6.14
C LYS A 196 -18.51 -7.14 -5.26
N ALA A 197 -19.32 -7.26 -4.22
CA ALA A 197 -19.23 -8.39 -3.32
C ALA A 197 -19.63 -9.69 -4.02
N LYS A 198 -18.82 -10.73 -3.82
CA LYS A 198 -19.11 -12.10 -4.26
C LYS A 198 -19.74 -12.95 -3.15
N TRP A 199 -19.59 -12.49 -1.90
CA TRP A 199 -20.10 -13.17 -0.72
C TRP A 199 -21.01 -12.24 0.06
N LEU A 200 -22.15 -12.78 0.50
CA LEU A 200 -22.98 -12.15 1.52
C LEU A 200 -22.74 -12.87 2.85
N ILE A 201 -22.10 -12.17 3.78
CA ILE A 201 -21.86 -12.67 5.14
C ILE A 201 -22.94 -12.09 6.06
N LYS A 202 -23.83 -12.96 6.56
CA LYS A 202 -24.88 -12.59 7.52
C LYS A 202 -24.42 -12.89 8.93
N VAL A 203 -24.35 -11.87 9.79
CA VAL A 203 -23.94 -12.01 11.20
C VAL A 203 -25.16 -12.22 12.09
N GLU A 204 -25.46 -13.49 12.38
CA GLU A 204 -26.63 -13.93 13.15
C GLU A 204 -26.26 -14.34 14.57
N THR A 205 -25.54 -13.47 15.28
CA THR A 205 -25.16 -13.69 16.69
C THR A 205 -26.13 -12.98 17.66
N SER A 206 -26.13 -13.39 18.93
CA SER A 206 -26.89 -12.75 20.02
C SER A 206 -26.17 -11.58 20.67
N LYS A 207 -24.84 -11.52 20.55
CA LYS A 207 -23.98 -10.41 21.00
C LYS A 207 -23.01 -10.02 19.90
N VAL A 208 -22.40 -8.84 20.01
CA VAL A 208 -21.34 -8.42 19.09
C VAL A 208 -20.22 -9.47 19.09
N PRO A 209 -19.85 -10.03 17.93
CA PRO A 209 -18.74 -10.98 17.87
C PRO A 209 -17.41 -10.26 18.02
N GLU A 210 -16.40 -10.91 18.57
CA GLU A 210 -15.04 -10.37 18.59
C GLU A 210 -14.53 -10.14 17.17
N ALA A 211 -14.11 -8.90 16.87
CA ALA A 211 -13.79 -8.45 15.51
C ALA A 211 -12.72 -9.33 14.85
N GLN A 212 -11.66 -9.68 15.59
CA GLN A 212 -10.57 -10.52 15.09
C GLN A 212 -11.06 -11.93 14.74
N VAL A 213 -11.89 -12.53 15.60
CA VAL A 213 -12.44 -13.88 15.37
C VAL A 213 -13.36 -13.89 14.15
N LEU A 214 -14.25 -12.91 14.04
CA LEU A 214 -15.13 -12.76 12.89
C LEU A 214 -14.32 -12.55 11.59
N GLY A 215 -13.35 -11.62 11.63
CA GLY A 215 -12.47 -11.33 10.50
C GLY A 215 -11.67 -12.57 10.04
N SER A 216 -11.11 -13.33 10.98
CA SER A 216 -10.40 -14.59 10.66
C SER A 216 -11.33 -15.62 10.03
N ALA A 217 -12.53 -15.83 10.59
CA ALA A 217 -13.50 -16.78 10.05
C ALA A 217 -13.94 -16.42 8.63
N ILE A 218 -14.20 -15.13 8.36
CA ILE A 218 -14.51 -14.63 7.02
C ILE A 218 -13.32 -14.85 6.09
N GLY A 219 -12.11 -14.44 6.50
CA GLY A 219 -10.90 -14.58 5.68
C GLY A 219 -10.56 -16.02 5.30
N MET A 220 -10.81 -16.98 6.20
CA MET A 220 -10.62 -18.41 5.92
C MET A 220 -11.59 -18.98 4.86
N LYS A 221 -12.73 -18.32 4.63
CA LYS A 221 -13.74 -18.75 3.66
C LYS A 221 -13.71 -17.95 2.36
N VAL A 222 -13.57 -16.64 2.47
CA VAL A 222 -13.67 -15.69 1.36
C VAL A 222 -12.32 -15.53 0.65
N VAL A 223 -11.21 -15.67 1.38
CA VAL A 223 -9.84 -15.57 0.88
C VAL A 223 -9.59 -14.21 0.18
N GLU A 224 -9.62 -14.18 -1.15
CA GLU A 224 -9.30 -13.01 -1.98
C GLU A 224 -10.54 -12.28 -2.52
N ASP A 225 -11.73 -12.86 -2.35
CA ASP A 225 -12.98 -12.25 -2.80
C ASP A 225 -13.43 -11.09 -1.89
N VAL A 226 -14.35 -10.26 -2.38
CA VAL A 226 -14.92 -9.16 -1.61
C VAL A 226 -16.18 -9.64 -0.87
N PRO A 227 -16.22 -9.60 0.48
CA PRO A 227 -17.43 -9.88 1.24
C PRO A 227 -18.27 -8.62 1.47
N TYR A 228 -19.59 -8.79 1.49
CA TYR A 228 -20.53 -7.83 2.04
C TYR A 228 -21.08 -8.35 3.37
N ILE A 229 -20.78 -7.63 4.45
CA ILE A 229 -21.11 -8.04 5.82
C ILE A 229 -22.39 -7.32 6.26
N THR A 230 -23.36 -8.07 6.77
CA THR A 230 -24.65 -7.57 7.24
C THR A 230 -24.95 -8.04 8.66
N GLY A 231 -25.78 -7.30 9.40
CA GLY A 231 -26.23 -7.67 10.75
C GLY A 231 -25.30 -7.21 11.88
N LEU A 232 -24.22 -6.47 11.59
CA LEU A 232 -23.40 -5.81 12.62
C LEU A 232 -24.00 -4.49 13.11
N ASP A 233 -24.78 -3.82 12.25
CA ASP A 233 -25.51 -2.58 12.53
C ASP A 233 -26.46 -2.71 13.73
N LYS A 234 -27.04 -3.90 13.96
CA LYS A 234 -27.85 -4.19 15.16
C LYS A 234 -27.08 -4.04 16.48
N PHE A 235 -25.74 -4.06 16.46
CA PHE A 235 -24.88 -3.91 17.62
C PHE A 235 -24.10 -2.58 17.65
N LEU A 236 -23.68 -2.11 16.47
CA LEU A 236 -22.81 -0.96 16.32
C LEU A 236 -23.59 0.34 16.02
N GLY A 237 -24.84 0.22 15.60
CA GLY A 237 -25.67 1.33 15.12
C GLY A 237 -25.48 1.58 13.62
N ALA A 238 -26.22 2.56 13.10
CA ALA A 238 -26.08 3.02 11.73
C ALA A 238 -24.98 4.07 11.60
N GLY A 239 -24.22 4.04 10.50
CA GLY A 239 -23.16 5.00 10.21
C GLY A 239 -21.84 4.73 10.94
N MET A 240 -20.91 5.68 10.84
CA MET A 240 -19.57 5.57 11.44
C MET A 240 -19.50 6.39 12.73
N SER A 241 -19.63 5.71 13.88
CA SER A 241 -19.39 6.27 15.21
C SER A 241 -17.99 5.91 15.73
N ASP A 242 -17.51 6.55 16.80
CA ASP A 242 -16.22 6.18 17.43
C ASP A 242 -16.20 4.72 17.87
N LYS A 243 -17.32 4.20 18.38
CA LYS A 243 -17.50 2.79 18.73
C LYS A 243 -17.35 1.88 17.50
N THR A 244 -17.97 2.25 16.38
CA THR A 244 -17.90 1.49 15.13
C THR A 244 -16.48 1.52 14.56
N LEU A 245 -15.87 2.70 14.56
CA LEU A 245 -14.50 2.89 14.10
C LEU A 245 -13.50 2.10 14.95
N ALA A 246 -13.68 2.05 16.27
CA ALA A 246 -12.85 1.25 17.17
C ALA A 246 -13.03 -0.26 16.94
N TYR A 247 -14.24 -0.72 16.58
CA TYR A 247 -14.50 -2.12 16.27
C TYR A 247 -13.87 -2.57 14.93
N LEU A 248 -13.79 -1.64 13.96
CA LEU A 248 -13.27 -1.91 12.61
C LEU A 248 -11.75 -1.69 12.46
N LYS A 249 -11.09 -1.17 13.50
CA LYS A 249 -9.63 -1.02 13.57
C LYS A 249 -8.98 -2.29 14.10
#